data_AF-A0A1I5SA89-F1
#
_entry.id   AF-A0A1I5SA89-F1
#
_cell.length_a   1.000
_cell.length_b   1.000
_cell.length_c   1.000
_cell.angle_alpha   90.00
_cell.angle_beta   90.00
_cell.angle_gamma   90.00
#
_symmetry.space_group_name_H-M   'P 1'
#
loop_
_entity.id
_entity.type
_entity.pdbx_description
1 polymer ?
#
loop_
_entity_poly.entity_id
_entity_poly.type
_entity_poly.pdbx_seq_one_letter_code
_entity_poly.pdbx_strand_id
1 'polypeptide(L)'
;MTVPSSDVHAHLAVPAVDELIADEPGLARRRQADAATLGPAALAYSQAHIADLAPRLTDLDLRLEAMDRAKVDIQAVTAVPLLHLWADQRLATRIVAVTNEAIASYCRLVGVGTVSLQHPGLAVAQMTDAMETFGCAACRSPPRAGRAWSWTTRAWRSSGRRPMTWEPPSSSIPGAALSVNA
;
A
#
# COMPACT_ATOMS: atom_id res chain seq x y z
N MET A 1 13.04 -13.21 26.90
CA MET A 1 13.06 -12.31 25.73
C MET A 1 11.62 -12.05 25.34
N THR A 2 11.21 -10.79 25.18
CA THR A 2 9.89 -10.44 24.65
C THR A 2 9.92 -10.47 23.13
N VAL A 3 8.86 -11.00 22.52
CA VAL A 3 8.67 -10.98 21.05
C VAL A 3 8.21 -9.57 20.65
N PRO A 4 8.77 -8.96 19.59
CA PRO A 4 8.33 -7.64 19.14
C PRO A 4 6.86 -7.63 18.72
N SER A 5 6.13 -6.59 19.10
CA SER A 5 4.76 -6.33 18.65
C SER A 5 4.79 -5.69 17.26
N SER A 6 4.04 -6.26 16.32
CA SER A 6 3.94 -5.77 14.94
C SER A 6 2.52 -5.34 14.60
N ASP A 7 2.38 -4.12 14.08
CA ASP A 7 1.18 -3.63 13.42
C ASP A 7 1.37 -3.73 11.89
N VAL A 8 0.45 -4.40 11.22
CA VAL A 8 0.47 -4.61 9.76
C VAL A 8 -0.68 -3.89 9.04
N HIS A 9 -1.46 -3.10 9.77
CA HIS A 9 -2.59 -2.35 9.23
C HIS A 9 -2.45 -0.87 9.61
N ALA A 10 -1.48 -0.21 8.98
CA ALA A 10 -1.30 1.22 9.13
C ALA A 10 -1.26 1.93 7.78
N HIS A 11 -1.85 3.12 7.74
CA HIS A 11 -2.06 3.88 6.51
C HIS A 11 -1.26 5.16 6.49
N LEU A 12 -0.74 5.55 5.33
CA LEU A 12 -0.10 6.82 5.04
C LEU A 12 -0.97 7.60 4.06
N ALA A 13 -1.28 8.86 4.37
CA ALA A 13 -1.87 9.76 3.39
C ALA A 13 -0.75 10.29 2.47
N VAL A 14 -1.04 10.38 1.18
CA VAL A 14 -0.08 10.87 0.18
C VAL A 14 -0.69 12.09 -0.51
N PRO A 15 -0.55 13.30 0.06
CA PRO A 15 -1.15 14.52 -0.50
C PRO A 15 -0.76 14.79 -1.95
N ALA A 16 0.45 14.39 -2.36
CA ALA A 16 0.89 14.50 -3.75
C ALA A 16 0.04 13.66 -4.73
N VAL A 17 -0.54 12.54 -4.28
CA VAL A 17 -1.52 11.78 -5.06
C VAL A 17 -2.84 12.54 -5.13
N ASP A 18 -3.31 13.12 -4.01
CA ASP A 18 -4.53 13.90 -3.98
C ASP A 18 -4.46 15.11 -4.94
N GLU A 19 -3.32 15.81 -4.97
CA GLU A 19 -3.03 16.89 -5.92
C GLU A 19 -2.98 16.38 -7.37
N LEU A 20 -2.32 15.24 -7.61
CA LEU A 20 -2.20 14.62 -8.93
C LEU A 20 -3.56 14.30 -9.57
N ILE A 21 -4.55 13.92 -8.76
CA ILE A 21 -5.87 13.46 -9.24
C ILE A 21 -6.99 14.49 -9.04
N ALA A 22 -6.68 15.70 -8.54
CA ALA A 22 -7.68 16.65 -8.07
C ALA A 22 -8.74 16.99 -9.14
N ASP A 23 -8.29 17.14 -10.39
CA ASP A 23 -9.12 17.52 -11.54
C ASP A 23 -9.61 16.32 -12.38
N GLU A 24 -9.34 15.09 -11.95
CA GLU A 24 -9.67 13.90 -12.71
C GLU A 24 -11.19 13.61 -12.69
N PRO A 25 -11.86 13.50 -13.86
CA PRO A 25 -13.29 13.20 -13.93
C PRO A 25 -13.66 11.85 -13.27
N GLY A 26 -12.71 10.91 -13.19
CA GLY A 26 -12.91 9.65 -12.49
C GLY A 26 -13.06 9.82 -10.98
N LEU A 27 -12.33 10.75 -10.37
CA LEU A 27 -12.46 11.07 -8.94
C LEU A 27 -13.84 11.68 -8.64
N ALA A 28 -14.29 12.62 -9.47
CA ALA A 28 -15.61 13.23 -9.32
C ALA A 28 -16.73 12.18 -9.39
N ARG A 29 -16.67 11.27 -10.38
CA ARG A 29 -17.62 10.16 -10.52
C ARG A 29 -17.59 9.21 -9.33
N ARG A 30 -16.40 8.88 -8.81
CA ARG A 30 -16.24 8.04 -7.62
C ARG A 30 -16.89 8.69 -6.40
N ARG A 31 -16.61 9.97 -6.14
CA ARG A 31 -17.20 10.73 -5.03
C ARG A 31 -18.73 10.77 -5.12
N GLN A 32 -19.28 10.94 -6.32
CA GLN A 32 -20.73 10.90 -6.54
C GLN A 32 -21.32 9.52 -6.21
N ALA A 33 -20.67 8.43 -6.64
CA ALA A 33 -21.11 7.07 -6.33
C ALA A 33 -21.02 6.76 -4.82
N ASP A 34 -19.94 7.18 -4.17
CA ASP A 34 -19.77 7.01 -2.72
C ASP A 34 -20.84 7.80 -1.94
N ALA A 35 -21.15 9.03 -2.36
CA ALA A 35 -22.22 9.84 -1.77
C ALA A 35 -23.61 9.20 -1.93
N ALA A 36 -23.89 8.61 -3.10
CA ALA A 36 -25.13 7.89 -3.35
C ALA A 36 -25.26 6.60 -2.50
N THR A 37 -24.13 5.99 -2.14
CA THR A 37 -24.09 4.72 -1.39
C THR A 37 -24.17 4.92 0.12
N LEU A 38 -23.42 5.87 0.66
CA LEU A 38 -23.25 6.07 2.11
C LEU A 38 -24.36 6.92 2.74
N GLY A 39 -25.01 7.76 1.95
CA GLY A 39 -25.96 8.76 2.43
C GLY A 39 -25.29 9.99 3.08
N PRO A 40 -25.99 11.13 3.17
CA PRO A 40 -25.37 12.41 3.52
C PRO A 40 -24.74 12.46 4.92
N ALA A 41 -25.38 11.85 5.92
CA ALA A 41 -24.91 11.90 7.30
C ALA A 41 -23.60 11.11 7.49
N ALA A 42 -23.51 9.90 6.92
CA ALA A 42 -22.30 9.08 7.01
C ALA A 42 -21.14 9.70 6.24
N LEU A 43 -21.42 10.33 5.09
CA LEU A 43 -20.42 11.05 4.32
C LEU A 43 -19.86 12.25 5.11
N ALA A 44 -20.72 13.08 5.68
CA ALA A 44 -20.31 14.24 6.48
C ALA A 44 -19.47 13.82 7.70
N TYR A 45 -19.89 12.76 8.40
CA TYR A 45 -19.11 12.20 9.51
C TYR A 45 -17.74 11.70 9.05
N SER A 46 -17.69 10.93 7.97
CA SER A 46 -16.43 10.37 7.45
C SER A 46 -15.46 11.47 7.02
N GLN A 47 -15.95 12.52 6.37
CA GLN A 47 -15.15 13.68 5.97
C GLN A 47 -14.57 14.41 7.19
N ALA A 48 -15.39 14.69 8.19
CA ALA A 48 -14.92 15.32 9.43
C ALA A 48 -13.89 14.45 10.16
N HIS A 49 -14.12 13.13 10.20
CA HIS A 49 -13.22 12.19 10.86
C HIS A 49 -11.88 12.06 10.13
N ILE A 50 -11.87 11.98 8.80
CA ILE A 50 -10.64 11.96 8.01
C ILE A 50 -9.85 13.26 8.21
N ALA A 51 -10.52 14.41 8.25
CA ALA A 51 -9.87 15.70 8.51
C ALA A 51 -9.18 15.75 9.88
N ASP A 52 -9.82 15.22 10.93
CA ASP A 52 -9.25 15.10 12.27
C ASP A 52 -8.02 14.16 12.31
N LEU A 53 -8.05 13.08 11.53
CA LEU A 53 -6.95 12.11 11.45
C LEU A 53 -5.79 12.55 10.53
N ALA A 54 -6.01 13.51 9.63
CA ALA A 54 -5.04 13.87 8.58
C ALA A 54 -3.61 14.16 9.08
N PRO A 55 -3.41 14.89 10.21
CA PRO A 55 -2.06 15.09 10.74
C PRO A 55 -1.37 13.78 11.12
N ARG A 56 -2.09 12.81 11.70
CA ARG A 56 -1.52 11.50 12.09
C ARG A 56 -1.21 10.59 10.90
N LEU A 57 -1.79 10.88 9.75
CA LEU A 57 -1.56 10.14 8.51
C LEU A 57 -0.36 10.66 7.72
N THR A 58 0.23 11.80 8.10
CA THR A 58 1.34 12.46 7.38
C THR A 58 2.51 12.81 8.30
N ASP A 59 2.27 13.09 9.58
CA ASP A 59 3.32 13.46 10.53
C ASP A 59 3.99 12.19 11.11
N LEU A 60 5.30 12.08 10.87
CA LEU A 60 6.11 10.95 11.34
C LEU A 60 6.33 10.98 12.86
N ASP A 61 6.48 12.15 13.47
CA ASP A 61 6.75 12.27 14.90
C ASP A 61 5.49 11.92 15.71
N LEU A 62 4.31 12.44 15.30
CA LEU A 62 3.03 12.06 15.90
C LEU A 62 2.78 10.55 15.81
N ARG A 63 3.20 9.92 14.70
CA ARG A 63 3.11 8.48 14.52
C ARG A 63 4.03 7.70 15.45
N LEU A 64 5.30 8.08 15.54
CA LEU A 64 6.28 7.42 16.40
C LEU A 64 5.87 7.52 17.87
N GLU A 65 5.37 8.68 18.30
CA GLU A 65 4.81 8.82 19.65
C GLU A 65 3.58 7.93 19.88
N ALA A 66 2.70 7.79 18.88
CA ALA A 66 1.56 6.89 18.97
C ALA A 66 2.00 5.42 19.06
N MET A 67 3.02 5.02 18.29
CA MET A 67 3.62 3.68 18.38
C MET A 67 4.22 3.42 19.76
N ASP A 68 4.96 4.38 20.33
CA ASP A 68 5.55 4.28 21.67
C ASP A 68 4.46 4.13 22.75
N ARG A 69 3.38 4.92 22.68
CA ARG A 69 2.23 4.81 23.61
C ARG A 69 1.51 3.47 23.48
N ALA A 70 1.35 2.97 22.25
CA ALA A 70 0.68 1.71 21.95
C ALA A 70 1.58 0.47 22.15
N LYS A 71 2.87 0.66 22.44
CA LYS A 71 3.89 -0.41 22.53
C LYS A 71 3.97 -1.25 21.24
N VAL A 72 3.96 -0.57 20.09
CA VAL A 72 4.16 -1.17 18.77
C VAL A 72 5.63 -1.01 18.39
N ASP A 73 6.34 -2.13 18.27
CA ASP A 73 7.78 -2.14 17.95
C ASP A 73 8.03 -1.98 16.45
N ILE A 74 7.13 -2.54 15.62
CA ILE A 74 7.23 -2.55 14.16
C ILE A 74 5.87 -2.15 13.59
N GLN A 75 5.84 -1.19 12.67
CA GLN A 75 4.63 -0.86 11.92
C GLN A 75 4.91 -0.95 10.42
N ALA A 76 4.12 -1.77 9.72
CA ALA A 76 4.09 -1.82 8.27
C ALA A 76 3.05 -0.84 7.73
N VAL A 77 3.46 0.04 6.82
CA VAL A 77 2.66 1.16 6.35
C VAL A 77 2.42 1.05 4.85
N THR A 78 1.15 1.13 4.47
CA THR A 78 0.68 1.23 3.09
C THR A 78 0.03 2.59 2.88
N ALA A 79 -0.15 3.04 1.64
CA ALA A 79 -0.98 4.21 1.39
C ALA A 79 -2.45 3.94 1.76
N VAL A 80 -3.18 5.00 2.13
CA VAL A 80 -4.63 4.95 2.34
C VAL A 80 -5.28 4.27 1.12
N PRO A 81 -6.13 3.25 1.33
CA PRO A 81 -6.67 2.44 0.24
C PRO A 81 -7.74 3.21 -0.54
N LEU A 82 -7.30 4.07 -1.45
CA LEU A 82 -8.13 4.69 -2.47
C LEU A 82 -8.00 3.88 -3.75
N LEU A 83 -9.06 3.14 -4.09
CA LEU A 83 -9.08 2.32 -5.29
C LEU A 83 -9.29 3.20 -6.52
N HIS A 84 -8.20 3.60 -7.16
CA HIS A 84 -8.17 4.37 -8.41
C HIS A 84 -8.52 3.52 -9.65
N LEU A 85 -9.52 2.65 -9.56
CA LEU A 85 -9.90 1.69 -10.62
C LEU A 85 -10.32 2.40 -11.93
N TRP A 86 -10.69 3.67 -11.85
CA TRP A 86 -11.07 4.51 -12.97
C TRP A 86 -9.87 5.10 -13.73
N ALA A 87 -8.65 5.03 -13.19
CA ALA A 87 -7.46 5.60 -13.80
C ALA A 87 -7.00 4.75 -14.99
N ASP A 88 -6.69 5.39 -16.11
CA ASP A 88 -6.05 4.73 -17.25
C ASP A 88 -4.63 4.27 -16.93
N GLN A 89 -4.00 3.54 -17.85
CA GLN A 89 -2.65 3.00 -17.67
C GLN A 89 -1.60 4.08 -17.34
N ARG A 90 -1.67 5.25 -17.97
CA ARG A 90 -0.69 6.32 -17.81
C ARG A 90 -0.84 6.98 -16.44
N LEU A 91 -2.06 7.31 -16.05
CA LEU A 91 -2.35 7.90 -14.75
C LEU A 91 -2.07 6.90 -13.62
N ALA A 92 -2.45 5.63 -13.79
CA ALA A 92 -2.18 4.58 -12.82
C ALA A 92 -0.67 4.41 -12.54
N THR A 93 0.17 4.44 -13.58
CA THR A 93 1.63 4.42 -13.42
C THR A 93 2.13 5.60 -12.58
N ARG A 94 1.62 6.82 -12.84
CA ARG A 94 2.00 8.02 -12.08
C ARG A 94 1.57 7.91 -10.61
N ILE A 95 0.33 7.49 -10.37
CA ILE A 95 -0.20 7.29 -9.00
C ILE A 95 0.68 6.32 -8.22
N VAL A 96 0.99 5.16 -8.81
CA VAL A 96 1.80 4.12 -8.15
C VAL A 96 3.22 4.62 -7.87
N ALA A 97 3.86 5.32 -8.82
CA ALA A 97 5.19 5.87 -8.64
C ALA A 97 5.24 6.88 -7.47
N VAL A 98 4.36 7.88 -7.49
CA VAL A 98 4.28 8.91 -6.43
C VAL A 98 3.96 8.25 -5.07
N THR A 99 3.07 7.26 -5.05
CA THR A 99 2.69 6.55 -3.83
C THR A 99 3.88 5.79 -3.23
N ASN A 100 4.56 4.99 -4.05
CA ASN A 100 5.66 4.15 -3.59
C ASN A 100 6.88 4.97 -3.17
N GLU A 101 7.17 6.07 -3.89
CA GLU A 101 8.21 7.03 -3.50
C GLU A 101 7.89 7.69 -2.16
N ALA A 102 6.63 8.12 -1.96
CA ALA A 102 6.19 8.68 -0.69
C ALA A 102 6.36 7.65 0.44
N ILE A 103 5.85 6.43 0.29
CA ILE A 103 5.99 5.37 1.30
C ILE A 103 7.47 5.08 1.61
N ALA A 104 8.31 5.02 0.59
CA ALA A 104 9.74 4.80 0.76
C ALA A 104 10.41 5.93 1.55
N SER A 105 9.96 7.18 1.42
CA SER A 105 10.51 8.30 2.19
C SER A 105 10.26 8.20 3.71
N TYR A 106 9.23 7.44 4.15
CA TYR A 106 8.93 7.18 5.57
C TYR A 106 9.80 6.06 6.18
N CYS A 107 11.07 5.98 5.74
CA CYS A 107 12.10 4.96 5.98
C CYS A 107 12.39 4.53 7.44
N ARG A 108 11.71 5.09 8.46
CA ARG A 108 11.77 4.57 9.84
C ARG A 108 10.79 3.42 10.09
N LEU A 109 9.92 3.13 9.13
CA LEU A 109 8.86 2.12 9.19
C LEU A 109 9.04 1.07 8.08
N VAL A 110 8.25 0.00 8.10
CA VAL A 110 8.26 -1.00 7.01
C VAL A 110 7.30 -0.55 5.91
N GLY A 111 7.82 -0.02 4.81
CA GLY A 111 6.99 0.40 3.67
C GLY A 111 6.42 -0.78 2.88
N VAL A 112 5.11 -0.76 2.63
CA VAL A 112 4.39 -1.71 1.77
C VAL A 112 3.95 -0.98 0.50
N GLY A 113 4.58 -1.32 -0.62
CA GLY A 113 4.27 -0.70 -1.91
C GLY A 113 2.88 -1.10 -2.44
N THR A 114 2.34 -0.27 -3.33
CA THR A 114 1.08 -0.48 -4.03
C THR A 114 1.30 -0.78 -5.51
N VAL A 115 0.27 -1.35 -6.16
CA VAL A 115 0.23 -1.67 -7.59
C VAL A 115 -1.16 -1.40 -8.17
N SER A 116 -1.25 -1.10 -9.46
CA SER A 116 -2.51 -0.86 -10.16
C SER A 116 -3.15 -2.15 -10.66
N LEU A 117 -3.92 -2.83 -9.80
CA LEU A 117 -4.54 -4.13 -10.10
C LEU A 117 -5.55 -4.10 -11.26
N GLN A 118 -6.11 -2.93 -11.59
CA GLN A 118 -6.98 -2.77 -12.75
C GLN A 118 -6.25 -2.91 -14.09
N HIS A 119 -4.91 -2.85 -14.08
CA HIS A 119 -4.04 -3.05 -15.25
C HIS A 119 -3.05 -4.19 -14.96
N PRO A 120 -3.44 -5.47 -15.10
CA PRO A 120 -2.63 -6.61 -14.66
C PRO A 120 -1.22 -6.65 -15.25
N GLY A 121 -1.04 -6.25 -16.52
CA GLY A 121 0.27 -6.16 -17.16
C GLY A 121 1.19 -5.12 -16.51
N LEU A 122 0.63 -4.00 -16.04
CA LEU A 122 1.38 -2.98 -15.30
C LEU A 122 1.66 -3.39 -13.87
N ALA A 123 0.72 -4.07 -13.21
CA ALA A 123 0.84 -4.45 -11.80
C ALA A 123 2.07 -5.32 -11.54
N VAL A 124 2.38 -6.27 -12.44
CA VAL A 124 3.57 -7.11 -12.32
C VAL A 124 4.85 -6.28 -12.41
N ALA A 125 4.95 -5.40 -13.41
CA ALA A 125 6.11 -4.54 -13.59
C ALA A 125 6.30 -3.59 -12.39
N GLN A 126 5.22 -2.99 -11.91
CA GLN A 126 5.24 -2.10 -10.74
C GLN A 126 5.64 -2.83 -9.45
N MET A 127 5.19 -4.09 -9.28
CA MET A 127 5.61 -4.91 -8.14
C MET A 127 7.12 -5.16 -8.17
N THR A 128 7.66 -5.57 -9.33
CA THR A 128 9.10 -5.77 -9.50
C THR A 128 9.87 -4.49 -9.22
N ASP A 129 9.43 -3.36 -9.79
CA ASP A 129 10.08 -2.07 -9.64
C ASP A 129 10.07 -1.59 -8.18
N ALA A 130 8.97 -1.79 -7.46
CA ALA A 130 8.88 -1.47 -6.03
C ALA A 130 9.83 -2.32 -5.16
N MET A 131 9.97 -3.61 -5.49
CA MET A 131 10.90 -4.52 -4.80
C MET A 131 12.36 -4.18 -5.08
N GLU A 132 12.69 -3.77 -6.30
CA GLU A 132 14.06 -3.47 -6.73
C GLU A 132 14.53 -2.07 -6.30
N THR A 133 13.65 -1.07 -6.42
CA THR A 133 13.99 0.34 -6.18
C THR A 133 13.94 0.70 -4.70
N PHE A 134 12.87 0.30 -4.00
CA PHE A 134 12.61 0.72 -2.63
C PHE A 134 12.88 -0.37 -1.60
N GLY A 135 13.11 -1.61 -2.05
CA GLY A 135 13.22 -2.75 -1.17
C GLY A 135 11.97 -2.95 -0.33
N CYS A 136 10.77 -2.59 -0.83
CA CYS A 136 9.53 -2.76 -0.10
C CYS A 136 9.45 -4.21 0.42
N ALA A 137 9.31 -4.36 1.75
CA ALA A 137 9.74 -5.49 2.59
C ALA A 137 11.22 -5.53 3.06
N ALA A 138 11.84 -4.38 3.40
CA ALA A 138 13.15 -4.28 4.05
C ALA A 138 13.27 -3.07 5.01
N CYS A 139 13.24 -3.36 6.31
CA CYS A 139 13.35 -2.43 7.44
C CYS A 139 14.69 -1.64 7.52
N ARG A 140 14.63 -0.37 7.98
CA ARG A 140 15.72 0.27 8.76
C ARG A 140 15.35 0.26 10.25
N SER A 141 16.24 -0.25 11.09
CA SER A 141 15.97 -0.50 12.52
C SER A 141 15.76 0.78 13.35
N PRO A 142 14.81 0.79 14.31
CA PRO A 142 14.77 1.78 15.38
C PRO A 142 15.89 1.52 16.42
N PRO A 143 16.41 2.56 17.12
CA PRO A 143 17.56 2.43 18.04
C PRO A 143 17.30 1.61 19.32
N ARG A 144 16.08 1.11 19.57
CA ARG A 144 15.73 0.40 20.81
C ARG A 144 15.96 -1.11 20.81
N ALA A 145 16.22 -1.73 19.66
CA ALA A 145 16.48 -3.16 19.59
C ALA A 145 17.91 -3.41 19.11
N GLY A 146 18.80 -3.81 20.01
CA GLY A 146 20.20 -4.18 19.74
C GLY A 146 20.38 -5.46 18.90
N ARG A 147 19.55 -5.69 17.87
CA ARG A 147 19.72 -6.75 16.87
C ARG A 147 19.30 -6.22 15.50
N ALA A 148 20.22 -6.23 14.55
CA ALA A 148 19.94 -5.92 13.15
C ALA A 148 19.13 -7.07 12.53
N TRP A 149 17.91 -6.79 12.09
CA TRP A 149 17.13 -7.71 11.26
C TRP A 149 17.20 -7.22 9.82
N SER A 150 18.07 -7.82 9.01
CA SER A 150 18.19 -7.49 7.59
C SER A 150 17.31 -8.41 6.75
N TRP A 151 16.12 -7.94 6.37
CA TRP A 151 15.34 -8.56 5.31
C TRP A 151 15.63 -7.82 4.01
N THR A 152 16.77 -8.06 3.39
CA THR A 152 17.00 -7.59 2.01
C THR A 152 16.80 -8.75 1.05
N THR A 153 16.34 -8.47 -0.17
CA THR A 153 16.34 -9.44 -1.29
C THR A 153 17.73 -10.06 -1.51
N ARG A 154 18.81 -9.33 -1.17
CA ARG A 154 20.18 -9.84 -1.17
C ARG A 154 20.42 -10.90 -0.07
N ALA A 155 19.90 -10.70 1.14
CA ALA A 155 19.95 -11.67 2.24
C ALA A 155 19.12 -12.94 1.97
N TRP A 156 18.00 -12.82 1.25
CA TRP A 156 17.19 -13.98 0.84
C TRP A 156 17.91 -14.83 -0.21
N ARG A 157 18.52 -14.20 -1.24
CA ARG A 157 19.35 -14.91 -2.24
C ARG A 157 20.59 -15.57 -1.63
N SER A 158 21.22 -14.95 -0.62
CA SER A 158 22.37 -15.55 0.09
C SER A 158 21.99 -16.63 1.11
N SER A 159 20.70 -16.80 1.43
CA SER A 159 20.24 -17.78 2.43
C SER A 159 20.13 -19.21 1.91
N GLY A 160 20.43 -19.46 0.62
CA GLY A 160 20.35 -20.79 0.00
C GLY A 160 18.93 -21.36 -0.11
N ARG A 161 17.90 -20.62 0.32
CA ARG A 161 16.50 -21.00 0.14
C ARG A 161 16.14 -20.83 -1.32
N ARG A 162 15.73 -21.93 -1.96
CA ARG A 162 15.22 -21.92 -3.33
C ARG A 162 14.02 -20.96 -3.42
N PRO A 163 13.88 -20.21 -4.52
CA PRO A 163 12.64 -19.51 -4.81
C PRO A 163 11.48 -20.49 -4.73
N MET A 164 10.43 -20.11 -4.01
CA MET A 164 9.17 -20.83 -4.09
C MET A 164 8.67 -20.60 -5.52
N THR A 165 8.88 -21.58 -6.39
CA THR A 165 8.33 -21.58 -7.74
C THR A 165 6.83 -21.69 -7.58
N TRP A 166 6.13 -20.59 -7.90
CA TRP A 166 4.69 -20.66 -8.11
C TRP A 166 4.45 -21.42 -9.41
N GLU A 167 4.09 -22.70 -9.30
CA GLU A 167 3.49 -23.44 -10.40
C GLU A 167 1.99 -23.13 -10.41
N PRO A 168 1.44 -22.56 -11.51
CA PRO A 168 0.00 -22.38 -11.61
C PRO A 168 -0.66 -23.77 -11.51
N PRO A 169 -1.79 -23.92 -10.79
CA PRO A 169 -2.49 -25.20 -10.72
C PRO A 169 -2.83 -25.67 -12.13
N SER A 170 -2.51 -26.92 -12.43
CA SER A 170 -2.84 -27.56 -13.71
C SER A 170 -4.33 -27.36 -14.01
N SER A 171 -4.61 -26.80 -15.18
CA SER A 171 -5.96 -26.55 -15.69
C SER A 171 -6.70 -27.86 -15.89
N SER A 172 -7.38 -28.32 -14.85
CA SER A 172 -8.40 -29.35 -14.93
C SER A 172 -9.47 -29.06 -13.88
N ILE A 173 -10.23 -27.98 -14.12
CA ILE A 173 -11.58 -27.86 -13.59
C ILE A 173 -12.49 -28.52 -14.65
N PRO A 174 -13.15 -29.65 -14.36
CA PRO A 174 -14.14 -30.20 -15.26
C PRO A 174 -15.41 -29.33 -15.21
N GLY A 175 -15.82 -28.83 -16.37
CA GLY A 175 -17.21 -28.41 -16.61
C GLY A 175 -17.60 -27.02 -16.13
N ALA A 176 -17.28 -26.00 -16.94
CA ALA A 176 -18.17 -24.86 -17.13
C ALA A 176 -17.92 -24.30 -18.54
N ALA A 177 -18.53 -24.94 -19.53
CA ALA A 177 -18.71 -24.33 -20.83
C ALA A 177 -19.70 -23.18 -20.68
N LEU A 178 -19.27 -21.95 -20.92
CA LEU A 178 -20.16 -20.87 -21.37
C LEU A 178 -19.40 -20.05 -22.41
N SER A 179 -19.92 -20.12 -23.63
CA SER A 179 -19.44 -19.47 -24.83
C SER A 179 -19.16 -17.98 -24.64
N VAL A 180 -17.98 -17.59 -25.11
CA VAL A 180 -17.72 -16.28 -25.70
C VAL A 180 -18.63 -16.11 -26.92
N ASN A 181 -19.36 -14.98 -26.98
CA ASN A 181 -19.68 -14.31 -28.24
C ASN A 181 -20.21 -12.89 -28.01
N ALA A 182 -19.63 -11.96 -28.79
CA ALA A 182 -20.05 -10.61 -29.15
C ALA A 182 -20.07 -9.53 -28.07
#